data_AF-A0A7J6RD50-F1
#
_entry.id   AF-A0A7J6RD50-F1
#
_cell.length_a   1.000
_cell.length_b   1.000
_cell.length_c   1.000
_cell.angle_alpha   90.00
_cell.angle_beta   90.00
_cell.angle_gamma   90.00
#
_symmetry.space_group_name_H-M   'P 1'
#
loop_
_entity.id
_entity.type
_entity.pdbx_description
1 polymer ?
#
loop_
_entity_poly.entity_id
_entity_poly.type
_entity_poly.pdbx_seq_one_letter_code
_entity_poly.pdbx_strand_id
1 'polypeptide(L)'
;LDTRDLQIRQVYLVTAHPPIIPSASAPYILQELPFELEEDRKDSVFGTPLRITLPLTCLAGQQLFVRVVYATSSDSSALQFLTKEQTSGGKYPFLFSQCEAIHARAMVPLQDGCNCKVTYSARVRAPIELFCLMSAIRQT
;
A
#
# COMPACT_ATOMS: atom_id res chain seq x y z
N LEU A 1 9.63 -2.16 6.46
CA LEU A 1 8.16 -2.34 6.28
C LEU A 1 7.91 -3.80 5.97
N ASP A 2 6.78 -4.33 6.37
CA ASP A 2 6.35 -5.69 6.05
C ASP A 2 5.72 -5.69 4.65
N THR A 3 6.11 -6.69 3.84
CA THR A 3 5.54 -6.89 2.51
C THR A 3 5.35 -8.38 2.22
N ARG A 4 4.40 -8.71 1.34
CA ARG A 4 4.20 -10.08 0.85
C ARG A 4 3.75 -10.04 -0.59
N ASP A 5 4.52 -10.66 -1.48
CA ASP A 5 4.20 -10.78 -2.91
C ASP A 5 3.91 -9.42 -3.57
N LEU A 6 4.61 -8.38 -3.13
CA LEU A 6 4.53 -7.03 -3.70
C LEU A 6 5.74 -6.75 -4.58
N GLN A 7 5.48 -6.19 -5.77
CA GLN A 7 6.53 -5.67 -6.63
C GLN A 7 6.80 -4.21 -6.25
N ILE A 8 7.87 -3.97 -5.49
CA ILE A 8 8.32 -2.62 -5.13
C ILE A 8 9.09 -2.02 -6.30
N ARG A 9 8.64 -0.87 -6.81
CA ARG A 9 9.22 -0.24 -8.02
C ARG A 9 10.11 0.93 -7.67
N GLN A 10 9.66 1.82 -6.78
CA GLN A 10 10.41 2.99 -6.33
C GLN A 10 10.02 3.37 -4.91
N VAL A 11 10.96 3.98 -4.18
CA VAL A 11 10.73 4.55 -2.85
C VAL A 11 11.26 5.97 -2.82
N TYR A 12 10.49 6.90 -2.26
CA TYR A 12 10.86 8.31 -2.16
C TYR A 12 10.66 8.84 -0.73
N LEU A 13 11.57 9.70 -0.31
CA LEU A 13 11.35 10.65 0.77
C LEU A 13 10.61 11.86 0.22
N VAL A 14 9.58 12.31 0.93
CA VAL A 14 8.78 13.48 0.57
C VAL A 14 9.19 14.65 1.46
N THR A 15 9.68 15.74 0.87
CA THR A 15 10.34 16.85 1.61
C THR A 15 9.40 17.74 2.43
N ALA A 16 8.09 17.66 2.22
CA ALA A 16 7.08 18.41 2.95
C ALA A 16 5.87 17.50 3.21
N HIS A 17 5.04 17.85 4.20
CA HIS A 17 3.80 17.12 4.47
C HIS A 17 2.95 17.10 3.19
N PRO A 18 2.80 15.93 2.54
CA PRO A 18 1.98 15.85 1.34
C PRO A 18 0.53 16.12 1.73
N PRO A 19 -0.26 16.78 0.87
CA PRO A 19 -1.69 16.87 1.12
C PRO A 19 -2.27 15.45 1.25
N ILE A 20 -3.24 15.30 2.15
CA ILE A 20 -3.92 14.03 2.47
C ILE A 20 -4.44 13.35 1.19
N ILE A 21 -4.84 14.15 0.20
CA ILE A 21 -5.13 13.71 -1.16
C ILE A 21 -4.07 14.34 -2.08
N PRO A 22 -3.27 13.53 -2.80
CA PRO A 22 -2.34 14.07 -3.80
C PRO A 22 -3.13 14.83 -4.88
N SER A 23 -3.05 16.17 -4.89
CA SER A 23 -3.35 16.94 -6.10
C SER A 23 -2.13 16.85 -7.02
N ALA A 24 -2.35 16.96 -8.34
CA ALA A 24 -1.27 16.99 -9.32
C ALA A 24 -0.35 18.23 -9.18
N SER A 25 -0.66 19.16 -8.25
CA SER A 25 -0.06 20.50 -8.15
C SER A 25 0.57 20.83 -6.80
N ALA A 26 0.66 19.88 -5.86
CA ALA A 26 1.31 20.17 -4.58
C ALA A 26 2.84 20.18 -4.72
N PRO A 27 3.54 21.24 -4.27
CA PRO A 27 4.99 21.37 -4.41
C PRO A 27 5.72 20.56 -3.34
N TYR A 28 5.62 19.23 -3.40
CA TYR A 28 6.53 18.37 -2.64
C TYR A 28 7.61 17.82 -3.56
N ILE A 29 8.84 17.81 -3.07
CA ILE A 29 9.96 17.22 -3.79
C ILE A 29 10.04 15.75 -3.39
N LEU A 30 10.27 14.89 -4.39
CA LEU A 30 10.53 13.48 -4.20
C LEU A 30 12.03 13.26 -4.30
N GLN A 31 12.65 12.85 -3.20
CA GLN A 31 14.02 12.36 -3.18
C GLN A 31 14.00 10.84 -3.21
N GLU A 32 14.61 10.23 -4.22
CA GLU A 32 14.68 8.76 -4.31
C GLU A 32 15.50 8.18 -3.15
N LEU A 33 15.00 7.08 -2.58
CA LEU A 33 15.64 6.37 -1.48
C LEU A 33 16.09 4.98 -1.94
N PRO A 34 17.31 4.55 -1.56
CA PRO A 34 17.70 3.15 -1.71
C PRO A 34 16.77 2.26 -0.90
N PHE A 35 16.34 1.15 -1.49
CA PHE A 35 15.54 0.14 -0.83
C PHE A 35 15.97 -1.25 -1.28
N GLU A 36 15.67 -2.24 -0.44
CA GLU A 36 15.97 -3.65 -0.68
C GLU A 36 14.84 -4.51 -0.11
N LEU A 37 14.47 -5.56 -0.85
CA LEU A 37 13.71 -6.66 -0.30
C LEU A 37 14.72 -7.67 0.26
N GLU A 38 14.71 -7.87 1.59
CA GLU A 38 15.65 -8.76 2.28
C GLU A 38 15.25 -10.23 2.04
N GLU A 39 15.52 -10.74 0.84
CA GLU A 39 15.15 -12.10 0.39
C GLU A 39 15.77 -13.22 1.25
N ASP A 40 16.93 -12.96 1.86
CA ASP A 40 17.57 -13.84 2.84
C ASP A 40 16.73 -14.02 4.12
N ARG A 41 15.86 -13.05 4.42
CA ARG A 41 14.93 -13.05 5.55
C ARG A 41 13.49 -13.36 5.15
N LYS A 42 13.27 -13.84 3.93
CA LYS A 42 11.94 -14.22 3.45
C LYS A 42 11.37 -15.36 4.29
N ASP A 43 10.12 -15.18 4.70
CA ASP A 43 9.35 -16.17 5.46
C ASP A 43 8.05 -16.51 4.73
N SER A 44 7.67 -17.79 4.76
CA SER A 44 6.48 -18.29 4.05
C SER A 44 5.16 -17.76 4.62
N VAL A 45 5.15 -17.31 5.87
CA VAL A 45 3.99 -16.75 6.57
C VAL A 45 4.08 -15.23 6.63
N PHE A 46 5.23 -14.68 6.99
CA PHE A 46 5.39 -13.24 7.23
C PHE A 46 5.75 -12.41 5.99
N GLY A 47 6.15 -13.07 4.90
CA GLY A 47 6.54 -12.41 3.66
C GLY A 47 8.00 -11.98 3.65
N THR A 48 8.31 -10.91 2.91
CA THR A 48 9.67 -10.40 2.73
C THR A 48 9.78 -9.00 3.38
N PRO A 49 10.77 -8.75 4.25
CA PRO A 49 11.00 -7.41 4.78
C PRO A 49 11.44 -6.43 3.68
N LEU A 50 10.79 -5.27 3.62
CA LEU A 50 11.23 -4.12 2.82
C LEU A 50 12.09 -3.20 3.68
N ARG A 51 13.39 -3.15 3.39
CA ARG A 51 14.35 -2.24 3.99
C ARG A 51 14.46 -0.96 3.17
N ILE A 52 14.34 0.19 3.82
CA ILE A 52 14.47 1.50 3.20
C ILE A 52 15.59 2.23 3.92
N THR A 53 16.60 2.67 3.18
CA THR A 53 17.75 3.39 3.73
C THR A 53 17.41 4.88 3.77
N LEU A 54 17.28 5.42 4.97
CA LEU A 54 17.01 6.84 5.19
C LEU A 54 18.32 7.66 5.16
N PRO A 55 18.29 8.92 4.66
CA PRO A 55 19.43 9.82 4.74
C PRO A 55 19.84 10.09 6.19
N LEU A 56 21.15 10.32 6.43
CA LEU A 56 21.67 10.66 7.76
C LEU A 56 21.14 11.99 8.32
N THR A 57 20.55 12.83 7.46
CA THR A 57 19.89 14.08 7.85
C THR A 57 18.54 13.84 8.53
N CYS A 58 17.97 12.65 8.43
CA CYS A 58 16.75 12.27 9.13
C CYS A 58 17.07 11.94 10.59
N LEU A 59 16.52 12.73 11.51
CA LEU A 59 16.80 12.59 12.94
C LEU A 59 15.79 11.66 13.62
N ALA A 60 16.22 10.99 14.69
CA ALA A 60 15.33 10.19 15.51
C ALA A 60 14.19 11.05 16.11
N GLY A 61 12.97 10.53 16.08
CA GLY A 61 11.76 11.25 16.53
C GLY A 61 11.16 12.19 15.48
N GLN A 62 11.81 12.41 14.34
CA GLN A 62 11.25 13.19 13.24
C GLN A 62 10.14 12.41 12.53
N GLN A 63 9.03 13.08 12.24
CA GLN A 63 8.00 12.54 11.35
C GLN A 63 8.45 12.70 9.89
N LEU A 64 8.47 11.59 9.16
CA LEU A 64 8.86 11.53 7.76
C LEU A 64 7.70 11.02 6.92
N PHE A 65 7.64 11.49 5.68
CA PHE A 65 6.70 10.97 4.69
C PHE A 65 7.47 10.17 3.65
N VAL A 66 7.13 8.88 3.56
CA VAL A 66 7.74 7.96 2.60
C VAL A 66 6.68 7.54 1.60
N ARG A 67 6.98 7.70 0.31
CA ARG A 67 6.13 7.24 -0.78
C ARG A 67 6.73 5.98 -1.38
N VAL A 68 5.97 4.89 -1.35
CA VAL A 68 6.34 3.63 -2.01
C VAL A 68 5.46 3.45 -3.24
N VAL A 69 6.08 3.25 -4.39
CA VAL A 69 5.42 2.87 -5.64
C VAL A 69 5.52 1.37 -5.78
N TYR A 70 4.39 0.68 -5.85
CA TYR A 70 4.33 -0.79 -5.84
C TYR A 70 3.17 -1.32 -6.68
N ALA A 71 3.17 -2.63 -6.92
CA ALA A 71 2.05 -3.39 -7.48
C ALA A 71 1.84 -4.68 -6.68
N THR A 72 0.59 -5.10 -6.55
CA THR A 72 0.20 -6.37 -5.91
C THR A 72 0.35 -7.53 -6.88
N SER A 73 0.64 -8.73 -6.37
CA SER A 73 0.58 -9.97 -7.14
C SER A 73 -0.88 -10.41 -7.43
N SER A 74 -1.09 -11.15 -8.51
CA SER A 74 -2.34 -11.90 -8.76
C SER A 74 -2.62 -12.93 -7.67
N ASP A 75 -1.57 -13.40 -6.99
CA ASP A 75 -1.63 -14.39 -5.92
C ASP A 75 -1.69 -13.73 -4.53
N SER A 76 -2.06 -12.43 -4.47
CA SER A 76 -2.17 -11.71 -3.21
C SER A 76 -3.14 -12.43 -2.26
N SER A 77 -2.62 -12.84 -1.11
CA SER A 77 -3.44 -13.46 -0.05
C SER A 77 -4.50 -12.53 0.56
N ALA A 78 -4.45 -11.22 0.27
CA ALA A 78 -5.39 -10.23 0.79
C ALA A 78 -6.54 -9.92 -0.16
N LEU A 79 -6.39 -10.24 -1.45
CA LEU A 79 -7.28 -9.76 -2.51
C LEU A 79 -7.93 -10.94 -3.22
N GLN A 80 -9.25 -10.92 -3.32
CA GLN A 80 -9.98 -11.90 -4.10
C GLN A 80 -10.65 -11.24 -5.29
N PHE A 81 -10.17 -11.60 -6.48
CA PHE A 81 -10.75 -11.19 -7.75
C PHE A 81 -11.77 -12.22 -8.22
N LEU A 82 -12.99 -11.77 -8.50
CA LEU A 82 -14.07 -12.57 -9.04
C LEU A 82 -14.33 -12.17 -10.49
N THR A 83 -14.41 -13.16 -11.37
CA THR A 83 -14.92 -12.95 -12.73
C THR A 83 -16.40 -12.61 -12.70
N LYS A 84 -16.94 -12.05 -13.79
CA LYS A 84 -18.36 -11.66 -13.85
C LYS A 84 -19.30 -12.84 -13.58
N GLU A 85 -18.94 -14.04 -14.01
CA GLU A 85 -19.71 -15.28 -13.83
C GLU A 85 -19.76 -15.73 -12.36
N GLN A 86 -18.77 -15.34 -11.56
CA GLN A 86 -18.72 -15.64 -10.12
C GLN A 86 -19.50 -14.62 -9.28
N THR A 87 -20.04 -13.57 -9.91
CA THR A 87 -20.89 -12.58 -9.25
C THR A 87 -22.36 -12.90 -9.44
N SER A 88 -23.21 -12.55 -8.46
CA SER A 88 -24.66 -12.78 -8.56
C SER A 88 -25.31 -12.07 -9.76
N GLY A 89 -24.72 -10.97 -10.25
CA GLY A 89 -25.23 -10.22 -11.39
C GLY A 89 -24.79 -10.73 -12.76
N GLY A 90 -23.71 -11.53 -12.85
CA GLY A 90 -23.21 -12.07 -14.11
C GLY A 90 -22.62 -11.06 -15.11
N LYS A 91 -22.65 -9.76 -14.79
CA LYS A 91 -22.36 -8.66 -15.73
C LYS A 91 -20.98 -8.02 -15.55
N TYR A 92 -20.55 -7.87 -14.31
CA TYR A 92 -19.35 -7.14 -13.95
C TYR A 92 -18.46 -7.96 -13.01
N PRO A 93 -17.12 -7.80 -13.06
CA PRO A 93 -16.23 -8.43 -12.09
C PRO A 93 -16.39 -7.80 -10.71
N PHE A 94 -15.84 -8.45 -9.69
CA PHE A 94 -15.86 -7.95 -8.33
C PHE A 94 -14.50 -8.15 -7.64
N LEU A 95 -14.13 -7.23 -6.76
CA LEU A 95 -12.93 -7.30 -5.94
C LEU A 95 -13.30 -6.97 -4.50
N PHE A 96 -12.84 -7.80 -3.58
CA PHE A 96 -12.83 -7.46 -2.16
C PHE A 96 -11.49 -7.82 -1.53
N SER A 97 -11.25 -7.24 -0.35
CA SER A 97 -10.06 -7.51 0.44
C SER A 97 -10.43 -8.10 1.80
N GLN A 98 -9.56 -8.97 2.32
CA GLN A 98 -9.60 -9.48 3.69
C GLN A 98 -8.19 -9.39 4.27
N CYS A 99 -8.00 -8.52 5.26
CA CYS A 99 -6.66 -8.19 5.78
C CYS A 99 -6.31 -8.90 7.09
N GLU A 100 -7.29 -9.32 7.88
CA GLU A 100 -7.03 -10.01 9.15
C GLU A 100 -6.55 -11.45 8.88
N ALA A 101 -5.51 -11.96 9.55
CA ALA A 101 -4.75 -11.33 10.65
C ALA A 101 -3.52 -10.51 10.22
N ILE A 102 -2.86 -10.91 9.14
CA ILE A 102 -1.56 -10.36 8.68
C ILE A 102 -1.49 -10.24 7.16
N HIS A 103 -2.63 -10.07 6.49
CA HIS A 103 -2.72 -10.02 5.04
C HIS A 103 -2.62 -8.59 4.50
N ALA A 104 -2.74 -7.54 5.33
CA ALA A 104 -2.59 -6.17 4.87
C ALA A 104 -1.25 -5.93 4.14
N ARG A 105 -0.17 -6.59 4.59
CA ARG A 105 1.16 -6.57 3.94
C ARG A 105 1.19 -7.13 2.51
N ALA A 106 0.18 -7.89 2.10
CA ALA A 106 0.01 -8.39 0.73
C ALA A 106 -0.82 -7.44 -0.17
N MET A 107 -1.32 -6.35 0.39
CA MET A 107 -2.04 -5.29 -0.33
C MET A 107 -1.25 -3.97 -0.36
N VAL A 108 -0.50 -3.64 0.70
CA VAL A 108 0.29 -2.41 0.80
C VAL A 108 1.55 -2.65 1.66
N PRO A 109 2.71 -2.02 1.38
CA PRO A 109 3.84 -2.06 2.30
C PRO A 109 3.54 -1.23 3.56
N LEU A 110 3.52 -1.87 4.74
CA LEU A 110 3.19 -1.21 6.00
C LEU A 110 3.86 -1.88 7.20
N GLN A 111 3.70 -1.33 8.41
CA GLN A 111 4.04 -2.05 9.64
C GLN A 111 2.80 -2.85 10.06
N ASP A 112 2.78 -4.14 9.72
CA ASP A 112 1.59 -5.00 9.80
C ASP A 112 1.53 -5.70 11.16
N GLY A 113 1.50 -4.90 12.22
CA GLY A 113 1.34 -5.31 13.60
C GLY A 113 0.16 -4.59 14.25
N CYS A 114 -0.61 -5.29 15.08
CA CYS A 114 -1.81 -4.74 15.73
C CYS A 114 -1.51 -3.58 16.71
N ASN A 115 -0.26 -3.42 17.12
CA ASN A 115 0.23 -2.31 17.92
C ASN A 115 0.44 -1.01 17.12
N CYS A 116 0.50 -1.08 15.79
CA CYS A 116 0.63 0.08 14.91
C CYS A 116 -0.75 0.54 14.43
N LYS A 117 -1.25 1.67 14.96
CA LYS A 117 -2.50 2.30 14.53
C LYS A 117 -2.22 3.55 13.71
N VAL A 118 -2.87 3.68 12.55
CA VAL A 118 -2.68 4.82 11.64
C VAL A 118 -4.01 5.34 11.13
N THR A 119 -4.09 6.65 10.92
CA THR A 119 -5.15 7.25 10.10
C THR A 119 -4.78 7.10 8.63
N TYR A 120 -5.76 6.90 7.76
CA TYR A 120 -5.50 6.82 6.33
C TYR A 120 -6.51 7.61 5.52
N SER A 121 -6.10 7.95 4.31
CA SER A 121 -6.97 8.45 3.25
C SER A 121 -6.57 7.75 1.97
N ALA A 122 -7.53 7.57 1.08
CA ALA A 122 -7.34 6.77 -0.11
C ALA A 122 -8.06 7.39 -1.30
N ARG A 123 -7.41 7.28 -2.46
CA ARG A 123 -8.03 7.58 -3.75
C ARG A 123 -7.94 6.32 -4.60
N VAL A 124 -9.06 5.64 -4.77
CA VAL A 124 -9.16 4.44 -5.60
C VAL A 124 -9.67 4.83 -6.97
N ARG A 125 -8.96 4.41 -8.01
CA ARG A 125 -9.42 4.52 -9.40
C ARG A 125 -9.97 3.16 -9.81
N ALA A 126 -11.23 3.13 -10.20
CA ALA A 126 -11.91 1.95 -10.73
C ALA A 126 -12.56 2.29 -12.08
N PRO A 127 -12.87 1.31 -12.92
CA PRO A 127 -13.74 1.50 -14.08
C PRO A 127 -15.03 2.24 -13.71
N ILE A 128 -15.54 3.10 -14.60
CA ILE A 128 -16.65 4.01 -14.31
C ILE A 128 -17.97 3.27 -14.01
N GLU A 129 -18.10 2.05 -14.51
CA GLU A 129 -19.23 1.15 -14.26
C GLU A 129 -19.19 0.47 -12.88
N LEU A 130 -18.10 0.60 -12.11
CA LEU A 130 -17.94 -0.03 -10.80
C LEU A 130 -17.95 0.99 -9.67
N PHE A 131 -18.48 0.56 -8.53
CA PHE A 131 -18.43 1.33 -7.28
C PHE A 131 -17.28 0.84 -6.40
N CYS A 132 -16.64 1.77 -5.69
CA CYS A 132 -15.61 1.48 -4.70
C CYS A 132 -16.08 1.89 -3.31
N LEU A 133 -15.92 0.99 -2.35
CA LEU A 133 -16.12 1.23 -0.93
C LEU A 133 -14.84 0.85 -0.19
N MET A 134 -14.59 1.52 0.94
CA MET A 134 -13.47 1.24 1.83
C MET A 134 -13.92 1.34 3.28
N SER A 135 -13.10 0.87 4.22
CA SER A 135 -13.30 1.04 5.67
C SER A 135 -13.04 2.49 6.13
N ALA A 136 -13.64 3.46 5.42
CA ALA A 136 -13.48 4.89 5.64
C ALA A 136 -14.77 5.65 5.29
N ILE A 137 -14.84 6.89 5.74
CA ILE A 137 -15.90 7.81 5.35
C ILE A 137 -15.61 8.32 3.93
N ARG A 138 -16.59 8.19 3.03
CA ARG A 138 -16.49 8.71 1.68
C ARG A 138 -16.47 10.24 1.72
N GLN A 139 -15.41 10.84 1.17
CA GLN A 139 -15.37 12.29 0.92
C GLN A 139 -16.00 12.57 -0.44
N THR A 140 -17.04 13.42 -0.45
CA THR A 140 -17.76 13.89 -1.63
C THR A 140 -17.21 15.21 -2.13
#